data_AF-A0A2D8V9N4-F1
#
_entry.id   AF-A0A2D8V9N4-F1
#
_cell.length_a   1.000
_cell.length_b   1.000
_cell.length_c   1.000
_cell.angle_alpha   90.00
_cell.angle_beta   90.00
_cell.angle_gamma   90.00
#
_symmetry.space_group_name_H-M   'P 1'
#
loop_
_entity.id
_entity.type
_entity.pdbx_description
1 polymer ?
#
loop_
_entity_poly.entity_id
_entity_poly.type
_entity_poly.pdbx_seq_one_letter_code
_entity_poly.pdbx_strand_id
1 'polypeptide(L)'
;MLSNIQEVKSRGGKIITITTVDSKALKDLSDHYIFLSNSVNVLNAITPILTSVPLQLLAYHIAVLKGCNVDQPRNLAKSVTVE
;
A
#
# COMPACT_ATOMS: atom_id res chain seq x y z
N MET A 1 -8.96 9.82 -12.38
CA MET A 1 -8.52 9.24 -11.10
C MET A 1 -9.08 10.00 -9.89
N LEU A 2 -8.92 11.33 -9.83
CA LEU A 2 -9.47 12.15 -8.74
C LEU A 2 -11.00 11.99 -8.55
N SER A 3 -11.77 11.90 -9.63
CA SER A 3 -13.21 11.62 -9.58
C SER A 3 -13.54 10.32 -8.83
N ASN A 4 -12.86 9.22 -9.15
CA ASN A 4 -13.06 7.93 -8.49
C ASN A 4 -12.70 7.99 -7.00
N ILE A 5 -11.62 8.71 -6.64
CA ILE A 5 -11.22 8.91 -5.24
C ILE A 5 -12.30 9.70 -4.49
N GLN A 6 -12.85 10.75 -5.10
CA GLN A 6 -13.95 11.53 -4.52
C GLN A 6 -15.23 10.70 -4.36
N GLU A 7 -15.54 9.81 -5.31
CA GLU A 7 -16.68 8.90 -5.20
C GLU A 7 -16.52 7.89 -4.06
N VAL A 8 -15.32 7.35 -3.85
CA VAL A 8 -15.04 6.49 -2.69
C VAL A 8 -15.17 7.28 -1.38
N LYS A 9 -14.66 8.52 -1.35
CA LYS A 9 -14.74 9.41 -0.19
C LYS A 9 -16.18 9.76 0.16
N SER A 10 -17.03 10.07 -0.83
CA SER A 10 -18.43 10.42 -0.60
C SER A 10 -19.26 9.25 -0.03
N ARG A 11 -18.80 8.01 -0.25
CA ARG A 11 -19.39 6.79 0.34
C ARG A 11 -18.78 6.41 1.70
N GLY A 12 -17.92 7.26 2.28
CA GLY A 12 -17.26 7.00 3.56
C GLY A 12 -16.11 6.00 3.49
N GLY A 13 -15.62 5.68 2.29
CA GLY A 13 -14.45 4.82 2.12
C GLY A 13 -13.18 5.48 2.65
N LYS A 14 -12.33 4.70 3.31
CA LYS A 14 -11.02 5.16 3.79
C LYS A 14 -9.99 5.15 2.65
N ILE A 15 -9.29 6.26 2.48
CA ILE A 15 -8.33 6.46 1.40
C ILE A 15 -6.91 6.48 1.97
N ILE A 16 -6.14 5.46 1.62
CA ILE A 16 -4.69 5.42 1.83
C ILE A 16 -4.02 5.68 0.49
N THR A 17 -3.24 6.74 0.39
CA THR A 17 -2.53 7.12 -0.85
C THR A 17 -1.04 6.92 -0.66
N ILE A 18 -0.43 6.17 -1.58
CA ILE A 18 1.01 5.98 -1.68
C ILE A 18 1.44 6.62 -3.00
N THR A 19 2.34 7.60 -2.95
CA THR A 19 2.72 8.37 -4.14
C THR A 19 4.18 8.81 -4.09
N THR A 20 4.80 8.87 -5.27
CA THR A 20 6.13 9.47 -5.49
C THR A 20 6.03 10.93 -5.95
N VAL A 21 4.81 11.42 -6.18
CA VAL A 21 4.52 12.80 -6.58
C VAL A 21 3.88 13.54 -5.42
N ASP A 22 4.47 14.68 -5.05
CA ASP A 22 3.89 15.58 -4.08
C ASP A 22 2.72 16.33 -4.72
N SER A 23 1.53 16.15 -4.16
CA SER A 23 0.29 16.72 -4.68
C SER A 23 -0.62 17.11 -3.53
N LYS A 24 -0.82 18.41 -3.36
CA LYS A 24 -1.74 18.96 -2.37
C LYS A 24 -3.16 18.42 -2.55
N ALA A 25 -3.64 18.33 -3.80
CA ALA A 25 -4.96 17.81 -4.09
C ALA A 25 -5.15 16.35 -3.65
N LEU A 26 -4.14 15.49 -3.84
CA LEU A 26 -4.19 14.12 -3.33
C LEU A 26 -4.15 14.11 -1.81
N LYS A 27 -3.24 14.88 -1.20
CA LYS A 27 -3.10 14.98 0.25
C LYS A 27 -4.40 15.39 0.95
N ASP A 28 -5.14 16.34 0.38
CA ASP A 28 -6.43 16.81 0.92
C ASP A 28 -7.56 15.77 0.76
N LEU A 29 -7.44 14.88 -0.24
CA LEU A 29 -8.40 13.81 -0.48
C LEU A 29 -8.13 12.55 0.36
N SER A 30 -6.88 12.26 0.70
CA SER A 30 -6.49 11.06 1.46
C SER A 30 -6.79 11.17 2.96
N ASP A 31 -7.18 10.05 3.60
CA ASP A 31 -7.16 9.92 5.06
C ASP A 31 -5.71 9.67 5.55
N HIS A 32 -4.95 8.90 4.78
CA HIS A 32 -3.54 8.61 5.03
C HIS A 32 -2.73 8.88 3.77
N TYR A 33 -1.69 9.71 3.88
CA TYR A 33 -0.86 10.12 2.75
C TYR A 33 0.59 9.74 2.99
N ILE A 34 1.08 8.79 2.20
CA ILE A 34 2.45 8.27 2.24
C ILE A 34 3.18 8.80 1.00
N PHE A 35 3.97 9.85 1.22
CA PHE A 35 4.82 10.42 0.19
C PHE A 35 6.22 9.80 0.22
N LEU A 36 6.62 9.20 -0.89
CA LEU A 36 7.93 8.59 -1.07
C LEU A 36 8.93 9.66 -1.53
N SER A 37 9.31 10.57 -0.62
CA SER A 37 10.08 11.79 -0.94
C SER A 37 11.43 11.55 -1.60
N ASN A 38 12.11 10.45 -1.27
CA ASN A 38 13.43 10.14 -1.80
C ASN A 38 13.39 9.45 -3.18
N SER A 39 12.18 9.23 -3.71
CA SER A 39 11.95 8.55 -4.99
C SER A 39 11.89 9.51 -6.19
N VAL A 40 11.93 10.82 -5.96
CA VAL A 40 11.76 11.85 -7.01
C VAL A 40 12.86 11.75 -8.09
N ASN A 41 14.06 11.29 -7.72
CA ASN A 41 15.18 11.05 -8.64
C ASN A 41 15.40 9.57 -8.97
N VAL A 42 14.50 8.69 -8.54
CA VAL A 42 14.60 7.26 -8.79
C VAL A 42 13.98 6.95 -10.15
N LEU A 43 14.61 6.05 -10.90
CA LEU A 43 14.09 5.59 -12.19
C LEU A 43 12.65 5.09 -12.01
N ASN A 44 11.71 5.59 -12.82
CA ASN A 44 10.28 5.21 -12.74
C ASN A 44 10.06 3.68 -12.72
N ALA A 45 10.99 2.91 -13.31
CA ALA A 45 10.99 1.45 -13.30
C ALA A 45 11.09 0.82 -11.89
N ILE A 46 11.62 1.53 -10.90
CA ILE A 46 11.83 1.02 -9.52
C ILE A 46 10.61 1.35 -8.63
N THR A 47 9.74 2.27 -9.04
CA THR A 47 8.53 2.63 -8.29
C THR A 47 7.71 1.44 -7.79
N PRO A 48 7.46 0.37 -8.59
CA PRO A 48 6.73 -0.82 -8.10
C PRO A 48 7.39 -1.51 -6.90
N ILE A 49 8.72 -1.52 -6.84
CA ILE A 49 9.47 -2.11 -5.72
C ILE A 49 9.28 -1.24 -4.48
N LEU A 50 9.42 0.08 -4.62
CA LEU A 50 9.28 1.01 -3.49
C LEU A 50 7.86 1.06 -2.94
N THR A 51 6.84 1.00 -3.80
CA THR A 51 5.44 0.97 -3.36
C THR A 51 5.05 -0.37 -2.72
N SER A 52 5.81 -1.45 -2.94
CA SER A 52 5.56 -2.74 -2.29
C SER A 52 5.87 -2.73 -0.78
N VAL A 53 6.87 -1.95 -0.35
CA VAL A 53 7.31 -1.88 1.06
C VAL A 53 6.20 -1.44 2.02
N PRO A 54 5.50 -0.29 1.81
CA PRO A 54 4.40 0.10 2.68
C PRO A 54 3.24 -0.91 2.65
N LEU A 55 3.00 -1.59 1.53
CA LEU A 55 1.97 -2.63 1.44
C LEU A 55 2.34 -3.88 2.25
N GLN A 56 3.61 -4.28 2.22
CA GLN A 56 4.14 -5.38 3.04
C GLN A 56 4.02 -5.05 4.54
N LEU A 57 4.37 -3.83 4.95
CA LEU A 57 4.23 -3.37 6.33
C LEU A 57 2.76 -3.33 6.77
N LEU A 58 1.86 -2.87 5.90
CA LEU A 58 0.43 -2.87 6.18
C LEU A 58 -0.08 -4.30 6.45
N ALA A 59 0.28 -5.25 5.58
CA ALA A 59 -0.09 -6.65 5.74
C ALA A 59 0.49 -7.26 7.04
N TYR A 60 1.77 -6.99 7.32
CA TYR A 60 2.45 -7.44 8.52
C TYR A 60 1.75 -6.95 9.79
N HIS A 61 1.52 -5.64 9.90
CA HIS A 61 0.90 -5.08 11.10
C HIS A 61 -0.55 -5.55 11.29
N ILE A 62 -1.31 -5.73 10.21
CA ILE A 62 -2.65 -6.34 10.28
C ILE A 62 -2.56 -7.77 10.80
N ALA A 63 -1.63 -8.58 10.28
CA ALA A 63 -1.46 -9.97 10.71
C ALA A 63 -1.08 -10.07 12.19
N VAL A 64 -0.13 -9.25 12.64
CA VAL A 64 0.27 -9.17 14.06
C VAL A 64 -0.90 -8.78 14.96
N LEU A 65 -1.63 -7.71 14.60
CA LEU A 65 -2.78 -7.23 15.37
C LEU A 65 -3.92 -8.26 15.45
N LYS A 66 -4.05 -9.12 14.43
CA LYS A 66 -5.04 -10.20 14.39
C LYS A 66 -4.56 -11.51 15.02
N GLY A 67 -3.33 -11.57 15.55
CA GLY A 67 -2.75 -12.78 16.12
C GLY A 67 -2.52 -13.90 15.07
N CYS A 68 -2.35 -13.53 13.80
CA CYS A 68 -2.03 -14.49 12.74
C CYS A 68 -0.56 -14.91 12.80
N ASN A 69 -0.27 -16.16 12.41
CA ASN A 69 1.11 -16.59 12.19
C ASN A 69 1.64 -15.94 10.90
N VAL A 70 2.54 -14.97 11.06
CA VAL A 70 3.12 -14.18 9.96
C VAL A 70 4.07 -15.04 9.12
N ASP A 71 4.89 -15.88 9.76
CA ASP A 71 5.93 -16.66 9.09
C ASP A 71 5.37 -17.91 8.40
N GLN A 72 4.30 -18.46 8.95
CA GLN A 72 3.61 -19.64 8.41
C GLN A 72 2.10 -19.39 8.33
N PRO A 73 1.63 -18.63 7.31
CA PRO A 73 0.21 -18.41 7.11
C PRO A 73 -0.50 -19.75 6.84
N ARG A 74 -1.73 -19.89 7.33
CA ARG A 74 -2.54 -21.10 7.12
C ARG A 74 -2.63 -21.47 5.64
N ASN A 75 -2.52 -22.75 5.35
CA ASN A 75 -2.68 -23.34 4.01
C ASN A 75 -1.63 -22.89 2.97
N LEU A 76 -0.51 -22.29 3.38
CA LEU A 76 0.58 -21.92 2.47
C LEU A 76 1.83 -22.76 2.74
N ALA A 77 2.52 -23.12 1.66
CA ALA A 77 3.87 -23.66 1.70
C ALA A 77 4.85 -22.63 1.12
N LYS A 78 6.12 -22.68 1.55
CA LYS A 78 7.15 -21.77 1.01
C LYS A 78 7.41 -21.99 -0.48
N SER A 79 7.26 -23.23 -0.93
CA SER A 79 7.32 -23.66 -2.32
C SER A 79 6.41 -24.89 -2.45
N VAL A 80 5.65 -24.99 -3.54
CA VAL A 80 4.87 -26.19 -3.86
C VAL A 80 5.71 -27.02 -4.82
N THR A 81 6.14 -28.19 -4.37
CA THR A 81 7.09 -29.06 -5.10
C THR A 81 6.43 -30.31 -5.68
N VAL A 82 5.10 -30.34 -5.78
CA VAL A 82 4.32 -31.45 -6.33
C VAL A 82 3.53 -30.97 -7.56
N GLU A 83 3.45 -31.82 -8.59
CA GLU A 83 2.66 -31.60 -9.81
C GLU A 83 1.16 -31.75 -9.57
#